data_AF-A0A1V9EYU0-F1
#
_entry.id   AF-A0A1V9EYU0-F1
#
_cell.length_a   1.000
_cell.length_b   1.000
_cell.length_c   1.000
_cell.angle_alpha   90.00
_cell.angle_beta   90.00
_cell.angle_gamma   90.00
#
_symmetry.space_group_name_H-M   'P 1'
#
loop_
_entity.id
_entity.type
_entity.pdbx_description
1 polymer ?
#
loop_
_entity_poly.entity_id
_entity_poly.type
_entity_poly.pdbx_seq_one_letter_code
_entity_poly.pdbx_strand_id
1 'polypeptide(L)'
;MKNFLKRLLSNPTPGGPEQGEHTPATGKPVAAGMQPALSIPATRAKREEIVRFIINGLKPYIDEKGHTIAGLRLYMLCNSKELEETLAVALCSDTPGMFRKDHLERKLVNNFIQLSEGWFFEHHIVKDKVPDYCITNGTMGLEVIRRGQDFVQQYSVARLQVLVGKAEFPEYELNPQQQLKFNIGRTKSPQLTSGRIHTNDIVFWGKEDAAFDAQNGEANLHVSRNHAYIMYNPQLDKFFLFPDRGGLPENGNKTKIYTADDKVKSLNVPGVAHELQHGDQIELGGAAILVFTK
;
A
#
# COMPACT_ATOMS: atom_id res chain seq x y z
N MET A 1 60.06 56.58 -29.21
CA MET A 1 60.22 55.12 -28.99
C MET A 1 59.66 54.78 -27.62
N LYS A 2 58.80 53.76 -27.57
CA LYS A 2 58.36 52.94 -26.42
C LYS A 2 58.62 53.49 -25.00
N ASN A 3 57.54 53.75 -24.27
CA ASN A 3 57.19 53.08 -23.00
C ASN A 3 56.07 53.85 -22.29
N PHE A 4 54.89 53.24 -22.22
CA PHE A 4 53.74 53.74 -21.47
C PHE A 4 53.92 53.42 -19.99
N LEU A 5 53.92 54.48 -19.18
CA LEU A 5 54.06 54.46 -17.73
C LEU A 5 52.73 54.14 -17.03
N LYS A 6 52.83 53.32 -15.98
CA LYS A 6 52.35 53.53 -14.58
C LYS A 6 51.06 54.34 -14.32
N ARG A 7 50.28 54.17 -13.25
CA ARG A 7 50.09 53.26 -12.10
C ARG A 7 49.21 54.11 -11.13
N LEU A 8 48.37 53.45 -10.33
CA LEU A 8 47.81 53.91 -9.03
C LEU A 8 46.70 54.99 -8.97
N LEU A 9 45.51 54.52 -8.54
CA LEU A 9 44.79 54.87 -7.29
C LEU A 9 44.77 56.33 -6.83
N SER A 10 43.55 56.90 -6.74
CA SER A 10 43.04 57.57 -5.52
C SER A 10 41.59 58.04 -5.70
N ASN A 11 40.70 57.55 -4.82
CA ASN A 11 39.50 58.29 -4.40
C ASN A 11 39.97 59.52 -3.59
N PRO A 12 39.18 60.61 -3.55
CA PRO A 12 38.29 60.77 -2.41
C PRO A 12 36.91 61.38 -2.74
N THR A 13 35.88 60.87 -2.06
CA THR A 13 34.59 61.51 -1.80
C THR A 13 34.80 62.77 -0.94
N PRO A 14 33.98 63.82 -1.09
CA PRO A 14 32.84 64.01 -0.16
C PRO A 14 31.60 64.56 -0.91
N GLY A 15 30.39 64.10 -0.65
CA GLY A 15 29.59 64.41 0.52
C GLY A 15 28.16 64.69 0.01
N GLY A 16 27.15 64.11 0.65
CA GLY A 16 25.74 64.34 0.32
C GLY A 16 25.28 65.77 0.67
N PRO A 17 23.97 66.10 0.56
CA PRO A 17 22.86 65.25 1.01
C PRO A 17 21.59 65.24 0.13
N GLU A 18 20.64 64.40 0.56
CA GLU A 18 19.15 64.58 0.53
C GLU A 18 18.41 64.57 -0.82
N GLN A 19 17.64 63.51 -1.13
CA GLN A 19 16.28 63.13 -0.67
C GLN A 19 15.16 63.57 -1.64
N GLY A 20 14.40 62.56 -2.14
CA GLY A 20 13.02 62.62 -2.69
C GLY A 20 12.83 63.35 -4.02
N GLU A 21 11.96 62.96 -4.96
CA GLU A 21 10.74 62.15 -4.87
C GLU A 21 10.23 61.83 -6.30
N HIS A 22 9.29 60.88 -6.42
CA HIS A 22 8.36 60.60 -7.55
C HIS A 22 8.71 59.60 -8.69
N THR A 23 8.00 58.46 -8.62
CA THR A 23 7.58 57.52 -9.69
C THR A 23 6.47 58.17 -10.56
N PRO A 24 6.05 57.67 -11.76
CA PRO A 24 5.44 56.33 -11.94
C PRO A 24 5.53 55.59 -13.31
N ALA A 25 5.39 54.27 -13.20
CA ALA A 25 4.55 53.31 -13.97
C ALA A 25 4.65 53.12 -15.51
N THR A 26 4.84 51.84 -15.89
CA THR A 26 4.07 50.95 -16.82
C THR A 26 5.03 50.01 -17.58
N GLY A 27 4.89 48.69 -17.74
CA GLY A 27 3.89 47.71 -17.29
C GLY A 27 3.91 46.44 -18.17
N LYS A 28 4.44 45.30 -17.62
CA LYS A 28 4.10 43.85 -17.82
C LYS A 28 4.27 43.15 -19.20
N PRO A 29 4.22 41.78 -19.29
CA PRO A 29 4.13 40.72 -18.24
C PRO A 29 5.22 39.60 -18.37
N VAL A 30 5.75 39.00 -17.30
CA VAL A 30 5.30 37.82 -16.48
C VAL A 30 5.02 36.52 -17.25
N ALA A 31 5.90 35.52 -17.08
CA ALA A 31 5.56 34.10 -17.13
C ALA A 31 5.83 33.49 -15.74
N ALA A 32 4.76 33.11 -15.05
CA ALA A 32 4.77 32.52 -13.71
C ALA A 32 4.97 31.01 -13.81
N GLY A 33 6.14 30.52 -13.39
CA GLY A 33 6.32 29.13 -12.99
C GLY A 33 6.04 29.02 -11.49
N MET A 34 4.83 28.57 -11.12
CA MET A 34 4.53 28.17 -9.75
C MET A 34 5.18 26.82 -9.48
N GLN A 35 6.31 26.82 -8.75
CA GLN A 35 6.76 25.65 -8.00
C GLN A 35 6.34 25.86 -6.54
N PRO A 36 5.58 24.94 -5.90
CA PRO A 36 5.50 24.93 -4.46
C PRO A 36 6.82 24.37 -3.91
N ALA A 37 7.69 25.26 -3.42
CA ALA A 37 8.82 24.84 -2.62
C ALA A 37 8.29 24.22 -1.30
N LEU A 38 8.86 23.09 -0.88
CA LEU A 38 8.73 22.50 0.45
C LEU A 38 9.22 23.52 1.51
N SER A 39 8.36 24.47 1.84
CA SER A 39 8.64 25.51 2.82
C SER A 39 8.04 25.09 4.16
N ILE A 40 8.77 25.31 5.26
CA ILE A 40 8.30 25.06 6.63
C ILE A 40 6.89 25.64 6.88
N PRO A 41 6.52 26.83 6.35
CA PRO A 41 5.15 27.33 6.41
C PRO A 41 4.11 26.44 5.72
N ALA A 42 4.41 25.85 4.57
CA ALA A 42 3.50 24.99 3.82
C ALA A 42 3.21 23.68 4.55
N THR A 43 4.23 23.04 5.15
CA THR A 43 4.06 21.83 5.95
C THR A 43 3.21 22.09 7.20
N ARG A 44 3.44 23.22 7.88
CA ARG A 44 2.64 23.62 9.04
C ARG A 44 1.18 23.87 8.64
N ALA A 45 0.95 24.59 7.54
CA ALA A 45 -0.40 24.83 7.05
C ALA A 45 -1.12 23.52 6.71
N LYS A 46 -0.44 22.58 6.05
CA LYS A 46 -1.00 21.25 5.74
C LYS A 46 -1.33 20.46 7.00
N ARG A 47 -0.46 20.51 8.02
CA ARG A 47 -0.73 19.89 9.33
C ARG A 47 -1.98 20.49 10.00
N GLU A 48 -2.11 21.81 9.99
CA GLU A 48 -3.28 22.49 10.55
C GLU A 48 -4.57 22.15 9.78
N GLU A 49 -4.49 22.02 8.46
CA GLU A 49 -5.58 21.56 7.60
C GLU A 49 -6.04 20.14 7.96
N ILE A 50 -5.10 19.19 8.09
CA ILE A 50 -5.38 17.80 8.48
C ILE A 50 -6.07 17.75 9.84
N VAL A 51 -5.53 18.46 10.83
CA VAL A 51 -6.14 18.44 12.17
C VAL A 51 -7.53 19.07 12.16
N ARG A 52 -7.74 20.15 11.41
CA ARG A 52 -9.06 20.76 11.26
C ARG A 52 -10.06 19.79 10.61
N PHE A 53 -9.63 19.04 9.60
CA PHE A 53 -10.44 18.00 8.99
C PHE A 53 -10.84 16.92 10.00
N ILE A 54 -9.89 16.39 10.76
CA ILE A 54 -10.15 15.36 11.79
C ILE A 54 -11.17 15.87 12.82
N ILE A 55 -10.96 17.07 13.36
CA ILE A 55 -11.87 17.67 14.36
C ILE A 55 -13.27 17.84 13.77
N ASN A 56 -13.38 18.36 12.55
CA ASN A 56 -14.67 18.56 11.90
C ASN A 56 -15.40 17.23 11.64
N GLY A 57 -14.67 16.19 11.23
CA GLY A 57 -15.24 14.85 11.05
C GLY A 57 -15.71 14.21 12.36
N LEU A 58 -15.12 14.62 13.49
CA LEU A 58 -15.46 14.09 14.82
C LEU A 58 -16.55 14.90 15.55
N LYS A 59 -16.96 16.06 15.05
CA LYS A 59 -18.03 16.88 15.65
C LYS A 59 -19.34 16.12 15.92
N PRO A 60 -19.83 15.24 15.03
CA PRO A 60 -21.06 14.47 15.29
C PRO A 60 -20.98 13.53 16.49
N TYR A 61 -19.78 13.24 17.00
CA TYR A 61 -19.53 12.27 18.06
C TYR A 61 -19.28 12.91 19.44
N ILE A 62 -19.34 14.24 19.56
CA ILE A 62 -19.06 14.97 20.80
C ILE A 62 -20.03 14.55 21.93
N ASP A 63 -21.30 14.30 21.60
CA ASP A 63 -22.35 13.98 22.58
C ASP A 63 -22.57 12.46 22.75
N GLU A 64 -21.73 11.61 22.14
CA GLU A 64 -21.86 10.16 22.27
C GLU A 64 -21.43 9.70 23.67
N LYS A 65 -22.21 8.78 24.27
CA LYS A 65 -21.95 8.28 25.63
C LYS A 65 -20.59 7.58 25.72
N GLY A 66 -19.60 8.28 26.28
CA GLY A 66 -18.38 7.77 26.92
C GLY A 66 -17.55 6.75 26.15
N HIS A 67 -16.40 7.18 25.61
CA HIS A 67 -15.28 6.32 25.21
C HIS A 67 -15.62 5.19 24.21
N THR A 68 -16.56 5.42 23.29
CA THR A 68 -16.88 4.42 22.26
C THR A 68 -15.89 4.46 21.11
N ILE A 69 -15.13 5.52 20.88
CA ILE A 69 -14.17 5.58 19.76
C ILE A 69 -12.82 5.01 20.21
N ALA A 70 -12.41 3.87 19.67
CA ALA A 70 -11.15 3.19 19.96
C ALA A 70 -9.99 3.62 19.04
N GLY A 71 -10.26 4.24 17.90
CA GLY A 71 -9.20 4.66 17.00
C GLY A 71 -9.66 5.58 15.87
N LEU A 72 -8.69 6.17 15.18
CA LEU A 72 -8.89 7.02 14.02
C LEU A 72 -7.93 6.56 12.90
N ARG A 73 -8.45 6.44 11.68
CA ARG A 73 -7.63 6.17 10.50
C ARG A 73 -7.85 7.23 9.43
N LEU A 74 -6.75 7.87 9.03
CA LEU A 74 -6.74 8.95 8.05
C LEU A 74 -6.26 8.44 6.69
N TYR A 75 -7.07 8.61 5.65
CA TYR A 75 -6.69 8.32 4.27
C TYR A 75 -6.41 9.63 3.52
N MET A 76 -5.29 9.68 2.80
CA MET A 76 -4.88 10.83 1.99
C MET A 76 -4.71 10.41 0.54
N LEU A 77 -5.56 10.92 -0.33
CA LEU A 77 -5.43 10.76 -1.79
C LEU A 77 -4.24 11.59 -2.27
N CYS A 78 -3.23 10.90 -2.79
CA CYS A 78 -1.99 11.50 -3.26
C CYS A 78 -1.63 10.95 -4.64
N ASN A 79 -1.50 11.86 -5.61
CA ASN A 79 -1.17 11.56 -7.00
C ASN A 79 0.19 12.15 -7.42
N SER A 80 0.93 12.80 -6.51
CA SER A 80 2.22 13.41 -6.80
C SER A 80 3.23 13.17 -5.68
N LYS A 81 4.48 12.93 -6.06
CA LYS A 81 5.58 12.67 -5.12
C LYS A 81 5.86 13.84 -4.17
N GLU A 82 5.72 15.07 -4.66
CA GLU A 82 5.91 16.29 -3.86
C GLU A 82 4.86 16.41 -2.74
N LEU A 83 3.61 16.05 -3.03
CA LEU A 83 2.56 16.02 -2.03
C LEU A 83 2.81 14.89 -1.02
N GLU A 84 3.28 13.73 -1.48
CA GLU A 84 3.64 12.61 -0.61
C GLU A 84 4.72 13.01 0.40
N GLU A 85 5.78 13.68 -0.05
CA GLU A 85 6.85 14.21 0.83
C GLU A 85 6.32 15.25 1.81
N THR A 86 5.46 16.17 1.35
CA THR A 86 4.83 17.17 2.22
C THR A 86 3.97 16.51 3.29
N LEU A 87 3.18 15.49 2.93
CA LEU A 87 2.34 14.74 3.84
C LEU A 87 3.16 13.94 4.85
N ALA A 88 4.25 13.32 4.41
CA ALA A 88 5.13 12.55 5.28
C ALA A 88 5.65 13.40 6.45
N VAL A 89 6.10 14.63 6.17
CA VAL A 89 6.58 15.58 7.19
C VAL A 89 5.42 16.16 8.01
N ALA A 90 4.27 16.45 7.39
CA ALA A 90 3.11 16.99 8.10
C ALA A 90 2.55 15.99 9.14
N LEU A 91 2.56 14.70 8.80
CA LEU A 91 2.06 13.57 9.59
C LEU A 91 3.13 12.90 10.47
N CYS A 92 4.37 13.39 10.47
CA CYS A 92 5.49 12.80 11.22
C CYS A 92 5.65 11.29 10.95
N SER A 93 5.63 10.91 9.67
CA SER A 93 5.56 9.49 9.25
C SER A 93 6.82 8.69 9.61
N ASP A 94 7.94 9.37 9.83
CA ASP A 94 9.21 8.83 10.28
C ASP A 94 9.22 8.51 11.78
N THR A 95 8.32 9.10 12.57
CA THR A 95 8.25 8.95 14.02
C THR A 95 6.86 8.49 14.45
N PRO A 96 6.61 7.16 14.52
CA PRO A 96 5.31 6.61 14.87
C PRO A 96 4.72 7.19 16.17
N GLY A 97 3.46 7.61 16.12
CA GLY A 97 2.74 8.17 17.27
C GLY A 97 3.03 9.63 17.59
N MET A 98 4.05 10.26 16.98
CA MET A 98 4.39 11.66 17.26
C MET A 98 3.26 12.62 16.88
N PHE A 99 2.67 12.46 15.69
CA PHE A 99 1.55 13.30 15.26
C PHE A 99 0.36 13.21 16.23
N ARG A 100 0.04 11.99 16.69
CA ARG A 100 -1.02 11.76 17.68
C ARG A 100 -0.76 12.57 18.95
N LYS A 101 0.41 12.36 19.55
CA LYS A 101 0.80 12.92 20.85
C LYS A 101 0.99 14.44 20.81
N ASP A 102 1.72 14.93 19.81
CA ASP A 102 2.23 16.31 19.81
C ASP A 102 1.32 17.28 19.02
N HIS A 103 0.48 16.76 18.12
CA HIS A 103 -0.30 17.60 17.19
C HIS A 103 -1.80 17.39 17.25
N LEU A 104 -2.29 16.21 17.63
CA LEU A 104 -3.72 15.89 17.54
C LEU A 104 -4.41 15.87 18.91
N GLU A 105 -3.87 15.14 19.88
CA GLU A 105 -4.55 14.79 21.14
C GLU A 105 -5.06 16.01 21.93
N ARG A 106 -4.19 16.98 22.20
CA ARG A 106 -4.59 18.21 22.91
C ARG A 106 -5.69 18.98 22.16
N LYS A 107 -5.69 18.96 20.83
CA LYS A 107 -6.70 19.68 20.04
C LYS A 107 -8.05 18.95 20.06
N LEU A 108 -8.06 17.61 20.11
CA LEU A 108 -9.29 16.85 20.31
C LEU A 108 -9.95 17.20 21.66
N VAL A 109 -9.16 17.18 22.74
CA VAL A 109 -9.61 17.56 24.08
C VAL A 109 -10.17 18.99 24.10
N ASN A 110 -9.47 19.94 23.48
CA ASN A 110 -9.92 21.34 23.39
C ASN A 110 -11.23 21.52 22.59
N ASN A 111 -11.65 20.51 21.81
CA ASN A 111 -12.90 20.51 21.06
C ASN A 111 -13.93 19.55 21.67
N PHE A 112 -13.77 19.16 22.94
CA PHE A 112 -14.67 18.27 23.68
C PHE A 112 -14.84 16.88 23.04
N ILE A 113 -13.89 16.44 22.22
CA ILE A 113 -13.90 15.11 21.62
C ILE A 113 -13.16 14.15 22.57
N GLN A 114 -13.90 13.21 23.15
CA GLN A 114 -13.36 12.21 24.07
C GLN A 114 -13.26 10.84 23.37
N LEU A 115 -12.03 10.33 23.25
CA LEU A 115 -11.76 9.01 22.69
C LEU A 115 -11.54 7.99 23.82
N SER A 116 -11.48 6.71 23.49
CA SER A 116 -11.13 5.63 24.42
C SER A 116 -9.75 5.82 25.02
N GLU A 117 -9.57 5.33 26.24
CA GLU A 117 -8.23 5.07 26.76
C GLU A 117 -7.46 4.13 25.82
N GLY A 118 -6.20 4.44 25.54
CA GLY A 118 -5.35 3.65 24.65
C GLY A 118 -5.66 3.78 23.15
N TRP A 119 -6.49 4.74 22.73
CA TRP A 119 -6.88 4.88 21.33
C TRP A 119 -5.68 5.04 20.37
N PHE A 120 -5.82 4.53 19.15
CA PHE A 120 -4.76 4.59 18.14
C PHE A 120 -5.06 5.57 17.00
N PHE A 121 -4.00 6.07 16.37
CA PHE A 121 -4.08 6.92 15.18
C PHE A 121 -3.20 6.33 14.08
N GLU A 122 -3.79 6.09 12.90
CA GLU A 122 -3.10 5.60 11.71
C GLU A 122 -3.35 6.54 10.53
N HIS A 123 -2.43 6.54 9.58
CA HIS A 123 -2.64 7.22 8.31
C HIS A 123 -2.16 6.37 7.13
N HIS A 124 -2.83 6.51 5.99
CA HIS A 124 -2.51 5.81 4.75
C HIS A 124 -2.54 6.78 3.57
N ILE A 125 -1.57 6.64 2.68
CA ILE A 125 -1.55 7.34 1.40
C ILE A 125 -2.14 6.41 0.34
N VAL A 126 -3.18 6.87 -0.35
CA VAL A 126 -3.88 6.13 -1.42
C VAL A 126 -3.71 6.86 -2.75
N LYS A 127 -3.63 6.12 -3.87
CA LYS A 127 -3.34 6.71 -5.20
C LYS A 127 -4.56 6.94 -6.08
N ASP A 128 -5.65 6.20 -5.83
CA ASP A 128 -6.83 6.18 -6.71
C ASP A 128 -8.01 6.90 -6.05
N LYS A 129 -8.57 6.31 -4.99
CA LYS A 129 -9.66 6.92 -4.22
C LYS A 129 -9.55 6.64 -2.73
N VAL A 130 -10.13 7.54 -1.93
CA VAL A 130 -10.39 7.28 -0.51
C VAL A 130 -11.53 6.25 -0.38
N PRO A 131 -11.54 5.43 0.69
CA PRO A 131 -12.60 4.43 0.86
C PRO A 131 -14.00 5.06 0.99
N ASP A 132 -15.00 4.44 0.38
CA ASP A 132 -16.36 5.00 0.26
C ASP A 132 -17.09 5.11 1.61
N TYR A 133 -16.62 4.40 2.64
CA TYR A 133 -17.17 4.42 4.00
C TYR A 133 -16.58 5.54 4.90
N CYS A 134 -15.61 6.30 4.41
CA CYS A 134 -14.99 7.38 5.18
C CYS A 134 -15.86 8.63 5.24
N ILE A 135 -15.69 9.41 6.30
CA ILE A 135 -16.05 10.84 6.29
C ILE A 135 -15.06 11.52 5.35
N THR A 136 -15.52 12.09 4.24
CA THR A 136 -14.63 12.63 3.20
C THR A 136 -14.66 14.15 3.12
N ASN A 137 -13.52 14.75 2.76
CA ASN A 137 -13.42 16.14 2.35
C ASN A 137 -12.26 16.31 1.36
N GLY A 138 -12.60 16.50 0.08
CA GLY A 138 -11.62 16.62 -0.99
C GLY A 138 -10.75 15.35 -1.09
N THR A 139 -9.46 15.49 -0.85
CA THR A 139 -8.48 14.39 -0.91
C THR A 139 -8.32 13.65 0.42
N MET A 140 -9.11 13.96 1.43
CA MET A 140 -9.01 13.36 2.77
C MET A 140 -10.20 12.46 3.08
N GLY A 141 -9.95 11.32 3.70
CA GLY A 141 -10.95 10.43 4.27
C GLY A 141 -10.63 10.14 5.74
N LEU A 142 -11.63 10.18 6.62
CA LEU A 142 -11.50 9.82 8.03
C LEU A 142 -12.42 8.64 8.33
N GLU A 143 -11.84 7.56 8.81
CA GLU A 143 -12.54 6.44 9.42
C GLU A 143 -12.50 6.58 10.95
N VAL A 144 -13.66 6.45 11.59
CA VAL A 144 -13.83 6.49 13.04
C VAL A 144 -14.06 5.06 13.52
N ILE A 145 -13.13 4.54 14.32
CA ILE A 145 -13.10 3.13 14.74
C ILE A 145 -13.64 3.06 16.16
N ARG A 146 -14.71 2.29 16.39
CA ARG A 146 -15.33 2.17 17.72
C ARG A 146 -14.81 0.97 18.52
N ARG A 147 -14.93 1.01 19.85
CA ARG A 147 -14.64 -0.08 20.78
C ARG A 147 -15.60 -1.23 20.51
N GLY A 148 -15.06 -2.43 20.26
CA GLY A 148 -15.84 -3.58 19.77
C GLY A 148 -16.09 -3.57 18.26
N GLN A 149 -15.84 -2.46 17.57
CA GLN A 149 -15.43 -2.47 16.17
C GLN A 149 -13.90 -2.61 16.15
N ASP A 150 -13.38 -3.73 16.65
CA ASP A 150 -12.00 -4.09 16.40
C ASP A 150 -11.89 -4.41 14.91
N PHE A 151 -11.66 -3.38 14.09
CA PHE A 151 -10.84 -3.55 12.90
C PHE A 151 -9.37 -3.38 13.29
N VAL A 152 -8.86 -4.28 14.16
CA VAL A 152 -7.74 -5.08 13.63
C VAL A 152 -8.36 -5.61 12.35
N GLN A 153 -7.86 -5.25 11.16
CA GLN A 153 -8.31 -5.98 9.99
C GLN A 153 -7.94 -7.43 10.32
N GLN A 154 -8.89 -8.19 10.87
CA GLN A 154 -8.82 -9.62 11.08
C GLN A 154 -9.00 -10.10 9.66
N TYR A 155 -7.95 -9.86 8.89
CA TYR A 155 -7.75 -10.48 7.61
C TYR A 155 -7.91 -11.94 7.91
N SER A 156 -8.94 -12.51 7.32
CA SER A 156 -9.15 -13.92 7.53
C SER A 156 -7.89 -14.64 7.09
N VAL A 157 -7.27 -15.36 8.02
CA VAL A 157 -6.16 -16.23 7.70
C VAL A 157 -6.77 -17.50 7.16
N ALA A 158 -6.28 -17.93 5.99
CA ALA A 158 -6.66 -19.22 5.44
C ALA A 158 -5.46 -20.16 5.43
N ARG A 159 -5.69 -21.43 5.14
CA ARG A 159 -4.67 -22.44 4.94
C ARG A 159 -4.87 -23.16 3.62
N LEU A 160 -3.77 -23.56 3.01
CA LEU A 160 -3.75 -24.54 1.95
C LEU A 160 -3.11 -25.82 2.47
N GLN A 161 -3.80 -26.93 2.34
CA GLN A 161 -3.25 -28.25 2.64
C GLN A 161 -2.98 -29.00 1.35
N VAL A 162 -1.84 -29.67 1.27
CA VAL A 162 -1.44 -30.49 0.12
C VAL A 162 -2.07 -31.86 0.26
N LEU A 163 -2.92 -32.22 -0.70
CA LEU A 163 -3.57 -33.53 -0.75
C LEU A 163 -2.82 -34.49 -1.68
N VAL A 164 -2.32 -33.99 -2.82
CA VAL A 164 -1.58 -34.78 -3.81
C VAL A 164 -0.36 -34.01 -4.29
N GLY A 165 0.78 -34.70 -4.36
CA GLY A 165 2.08 -34.13 -4.68
C GLY A 165 2.93 -33.90 -3.44
N LYS A 166 4.16 -33.43 -3.66
CA LYS A 166 5.17 -33.23 -2.61
C LYS A 166 5.55 -31.75 -2.61
N ALA A 167 5.13 -30.99 -1.59
CA ALA A 167 5.44 -29.57 -1.47
C ALA A 167 6.25 -29.26 -0.21
N GLU A 168 7.05 -28.17 -0.26
CA GLU A 168 7.99 -27.72 0.80
C GLU A 168 7.45 -27.92 2.22
N PHE A 169 6.17 -27.56 2.39
CA PHE A 169 5.40 -27.83 3.59
C PHE A 169 4.12 -28.59 3.23
N PRO A 170 3.60 -29.45 4.12
CA PRO A 170 2.30 -30.11 3.92
C PRO A 170 1.12 -29.13 3.99
N GLU A 171 1.31 -28.00 4.68
CA GLU A 171 0.33 -26.94 4.84
C GLU A 171 1.01 -25.56 4.71
N TYR A 172 0.29 -24.59 4.17
CA TYR A 172 0.73 -23.21 4.01
C TYR A 172 -0.30 -22.26 4.63
N GLU A 173 0.14 -21.40 5.53
CA GLU A 173 -0.68 -20.30 6.05
C GLU A 173 -0.74 -19.16 5.03
N LEU A 174 -1.95 -18.73 4.71
CA LEU A 174 -2.23 -17.56 3.89
C LEU A 174 -2.59 -16.41 4.83
N ASN A 175 -1.58 -15.69 5.29
CA ASN A 175 -1.74 -14.60 6.24
C ASN A 175 -1.60 -13.23 5.57
N PRO A 176 -2.70 -12.48 5.37
CA PRO A 176 -2.65 -11.20 4.70
C PRO A 176 -1.96 -10.09 5.52
N GLN A 177 -1.63 -10.34 6.79
CA GLN A 177 -0.76 -9.46 7.56
C GLN A 177 0.72 -9.56 7.13
N GLN A 178 1.12 -10.70 6.55
CA GLN A 178 2.49 -10.93 6.08
C GLN A 178 2.65 -10.56 4.60
N GLN A 179 1.74 -11.04 3.76
CA GLN A 179 1.72 -10.71 2.33
C GLN A 179 0.35 -10.91 1.72
N LEU A 180 0.04 -10.15 0.66
CA LEU A 180 -1.27 -10.19 0.00
C LEU A 180 -1.30 -11.13 -1.21
N LYS A 181 -0.14 -11.57 -1.70
CA LYS A 181 0.00 -12.42 -2.87
C LYS A 181 0.89 -13.61 -2.54
N PHE A 182 0.44 -14.80 -2.94
CA PHE A 182 1.14 -16.07 -2.73
C PHE A 182 1.28 -16.77 -4.08
N ASN A 183 2.51 -16.86 -4.60
CA ASN A 183 2.82 -17.51 -5.86
C ASN A 183 2.91 -19.02 -5.67
N ILE A 184 2.36 -19.78 -6.61
CA ILE A 184 2.32 -21.25 -6.60
C ILE A 184 3.08 -21.76 -7.81
N GLY A 185 4.03 -22.65 -7.57
CA GLY A 185 4.78 -23.25 -8.66
C GLY A 185 5.77 -24.32 -8.24
N ARG A 186 6.46 -24.85 -9.24
CA ARG A 186 7.53 -25.84 -9.05
C ARG A 186 8.87 -25.15 -8.82
N THR A 187 9.61 -25.65 -7.83
CA THR A 187 10.91 -25.12 -7.35
C THR A 187 10.78 -23.73 -6.70
N LYS A 188 11.59 -23.43 -5.68
CA LYS A 188 11.47 -22.17 -4.91
C LYS A 188 11.76 -20.94 -5.75
N SER A 189 12.87 -20.97 -6.48
CA SER A 189 13.39 -19.83 -7.25
C SER A 189 13.73 -20.19 -8.70
N PRO A 190 12.77 -20.67 -9.52
CA PRO A 190 13.06 -21.14 -10.85
C PRO A 190 13.42 -19.99 -11.80
N GLN A 191 14.30 -20.28 -12.76
CA GLN A 191 14.49 -19.41 -13.92
C GLN A 191 13.39 -19.68 -14.96
N LEU A 192 12.63 -18.64 -15.28
CA LEU A 192 11.59 -18.69 -16.31
C LEU A 192 12.20 -18.64 -17.72
N THR A 193 11.40 -18.94 -18.74
CA THR A 193 11.81 -18.87 -20.15
C THR A 193 12.23 -17.46 -20.59
N SER A 194 11.78 -16.43 -19.89
CA SER A 194 12.24 -15.04 -20.08
C SER A 194 13.63 -14.76 -19.52
N GLY A 195 14.26 -15.72 -18.84
CA GLY A 195 15.51 -15.55 -18.11
C GLY A 195 15.34 -14.95 -16.71
N ARG A 196 14.14 -14.46 -16.36
CA ARG A 196 13.84 -13.90 -15.03
C ARG A 196 13.79 -15.01 -13.97
N ILE A 197 14.37 -14.73 -12.81
CA ILE A 197 14.19 -15.56 -11.61
C ILE A 197 12.82 -15.20 -11.00
N HIS A 198 11.97 -16.20 -10.85
CA HIS A 198 10.67 -16.11 -10.19
C HIS A 198 10.77 -16.73 -8.79
N THR A 199 9.94 -16.29 -7.84
CA THR A 199 9.92 -16.82 -6.48
C THR A 199 8.53 -17.38 -6.20
N ASN A 200 8.47 -18.65 -5.82
CA ASN A 200 7.25 -19.32 -5.37
C ASN A 200 7.15 -19.29 -3.84
N ASP A 201 5.97 -18.99 -3.35
CA ASP A 201 5.64 -19.00 -1.92
C ASP A 201 5.18 -20.40 -1.51
N ILE A 202 4.33 -21.01 -2.35
CA ILE A 202 3.83 -22.38 -2.24
C ILE A 202 4.56 -23.22 -3.28
N VAL A 203 5.40 -24.13 -2.81
CA VAL A 203 6.47 -24.73 -3.62
C VAL A 203 6.29 -26.23 -3.72
N PHE A 204 6.05 -26.71 -4.93
CA PHE A 204 6.18 -28.13 -5.23
C PHE A 204 7.62 -28.44 -5.63
N TRP A 205 8.26 -29.44 -5.03
CA TRP A 205 9.64 -29.80 -5.40
C TRP A 205 9.69 -30.32 -6.84
N GLY A 206 10.60 -29.77 -7.65
CA GLY A 206 10.95 -30.27 -8.98
C GLY A 206 12.11 -31.26 -8.93
N LYS A 207 12.39 -31.95 -10.05
CA LYS A 207 13.48 -32.95 -10.13
C LYS A 207 14.85 -32.37 -9.79
N GLU A 208 15.00 -31.07 -9.99
CA GLU A 208 16.19 -30.29 -9.68
C GLU A 208 16.39 -30.03 -8.18
N ASP A 209 15.36 -30.21 -7.36
CA ASP A 209 15.41 -29.95 -5.93
C ASP A 209 15.93 -31.18 -5.17
N ALA A 210 16.84 -30.96 -4.21
CA ALA A 210 17.47 -32.04 -3.45
C ALA A 210 16.47 -32.88 -2.61
N ALA A 211 15.33 -32.29 -2.25
CA ALA A 211 14.26 -32.94 -1.50
C ALA A 211 13.21 -33.61 -2.40
N PHE A 212 13.43 -33.67 -3.72
CA PHE A 212 12.53 -34.35 -4.64
C PHE A 212 12.53 -35.86 -4.42
N ASP A 213 11.33 -36.40 -4.25
CA ASP A 213 11.09 -37.84 -4.20
C ASP A 213 10.31 -38.24 -5.44
N ALA A 214 10.86 -39.15 -6.24
CA ALA A 214 10.24 -39.59 -7.49
C ALA A 214 8.92 -40.32 -7.27
N GLN A 215 8.74 -41.00 -6.12
CA GLN A 215 7.52 -41.76 -5.85
C GLN A 215 6.36 -40.84 -5.48
N ASN A 216 6.58 -39.87 -4.59
CA ASN A 216 5.52 -38.96 -4.12
C ASN A 216 5.46 -37.62 -4.89
N GLY A 217 6.49 -37.31 -5.69
CA GLY A 217 6.64 -36.05 -6.43
C GLY A 217 6.29 -36.14 -7.92
N GLU A 218 5.82 -37.29 -8.42
CA GLU A 218 5.45 -37.45 -9.84
C GLU A 218 4.42 -36.39 -10.29
N ALA A 219 3.40 -36.16 -9.47
CA ALA A 219 2.37 -35.15 -9.73
C ALA A 219 2.94 -33.72 -9.89
N ASN A 220 4.04 -33.41 -9.19
CA ASN A 220 4.70 -32.10 -9.27
C ASN A 220 5.28 -31.82 -10.66
N LEU A 221 5.54 -32.85 -11.47
CA LEU A 221 6.10 -32.69 -12.80
C LEU A 221 5.14 -31.97 -13.77
N HIS A 222 3.86 -31.97 -13.44
CA HIS A 222 2.81 -31.24 -14.15
C HIS A 222 2.59 -29.83 -13.60
N VAL A 223 3.17 -29.49 -12.44
CA VAL A 223 3.17 -28.13 -11.91
C VAL A 223 4.22 -27.31 -12.65
N SER A 224 3.80 -26.15 -13.13
CA SER A 224 4.66 -25.23 -13.88
C SER A 224 5.53 -24.41 -12.92
N ARG A 225 6.67 -23.90 -13.40
CA ARG A 225 7.58 -23.05 -12.60
C ARG A 225 6.90 -21.77 -12.06
N ASN A 226 5.93 -21.23 -12.80
CA ASN A 226 5.01 -20.17 -12.38
C ASN A 226 3.59 -20.59 -12.78
N HIS A 227 2.88 -21.30 -11.90
CA HIS A 227 1.66 -21.99 -12.28
C HIS A 227 0.41 -21.14 -11.98
N ALA A 228 0.28 -20.67 -10.75
CA ALA A 228 -0.86 -19.89 -10.30
C ALA A 228 -0.43 -18.93 -9.18
N TYR A 229 -1.34 -18.06 -8.76
CA TYR A 229 -1.15 -17.31 -7.53
C TYR A 229 -2.47 -17.03 -6.84
N ILE A 230 -2.43 -16.91 -5.52
CA ILE A 230 -3.56 -16.46 -4.71
C ILE A 230 -3.34 -15.01 -4.31
N MET A 231 -4.38 -14.20 -4.42
CA MET A 231 -4.39 -12.82 -3.98
C MET A 231 -5.51 -12.61 -2.97
N TYR A 232 -5.17 -12.02 -1.83
CA TYR A 232 -6.15 -11.58 -0.85
C TYR A 232 -6.65 -10.18 -1.21
N ASN A 233 -7.96 -9.96 -1.14
CA ASN A 233 -8.59 -8.66 -1.32
C ASN A 233 -9.03 -8.09 0.05
N PRO A 234 -8.33 -7.08 0.59
CA PRO A 234 -8.66 -6.44 1.87
C PRO A 234 -10.05 -5.80 1.93
N GLN A 235 -10.59 -5.36 0.79
CA GLN A 235 -11.91 -4.72 0.73
C GLN A 235 -13.04 -5.73 0.83
N LEU A 236 -12.80 -6.98 0.39
CA LEU A 236 -13.80 -8.04 0.34
C LEU A 236 -13.60 -9.12 1.41
N ASP A 237 -12.47 -9.12 2.13
CA ASP A 237 -12.02 -10.18 3.04
C ASP A 237 -12.05 -11.58 2.38
N LYS A 238 -11.53 -11.65 1.15
CA LYS A 238 -11.63 -12.84 0.30
C LYS A 238 -10.32 -13.16 -0.40
N PHE A 239 -10.08 -14.45 -0.59
CA PHE A 239 -8.96 -14.97 -1.38
C PHE A 239 -9.42 -15.32 -2.78
N PHE A 240 -8.62 -14.94 -3.77
CA PHE A 240 -8.89 -15.18 -5.18
C PHE A 240 -7.73 -15.93 -5.82
N LEU A 241 -8.02 -17.04 -6.49
CA LEU A 241 -7.04 -17.80 -7.26
C LEU A 241 -7.02 -17.30 -8.70
N PHE A 242 -5.81 -17.08 -9.23
CA PHE A 242 -5.56 -16.71 -10.61
C PHE A 242 -4.64 -17.72 -11.28
N PRO A 243 -4.89 -18.09 -12.56
CA PRO A 243 -3.89 -18.79 -13.33
C PRO A 243 -2.74 -17.83 -13.70
N ASP A 244 -1.51 -18.27 -13.54
CA ASP A 244 -0.34 -17.58 -14.10
C ASP A 244 0.00 -18.20 -15.47
N ARG A 245 0.94 -17.62 -16.21
CA ARG A 245 1.30 -18.03 -17.56
C ARG A 245 1.51 -19.54 -17.69
N GLY A 246 2.16 -20.17 -16.72
CA GLY A 246 2.41 -21.62 -16.76
C GLY A 246 1.20 -22.49 -16.41
N GLY A 247 0.17 -21.96 -15.75
CA GLY A 247 -1.09 -22.66 -15.42
C GLY A 247 -2.17 -22.56 -16.50
N LEU A 248 -1.89 -21.82 -17.59
CA LEU A 248 -2.81 -21.66 -18.71
C LEU A 248 -2.81 -22.90 -19.62
N PRO A 249 -3.95 -23.22 -20.27
CA PRO A 249 -4.10 -24.39 -21.14
C PRO A 249 -3.06 -24.50 -22.26
N GLU A 250 -2.55 -23.38 -22.76
CA GLU A 250 -1.53 -23.31 -23.81
C GLU A 250 -0.24 -24.09 -23.46
N ASN A 251 0.03 -24.27 -22.16
CA ASN A 251 1.21 -24.99 -21.67
C ASN A 251 0.91 -26.46 -21.31
N GLY A 252 -0.31 -26.95 -21.58
CA GLY A 252 -0.77 -28.29 -21.21
C GLY A 252 -1.05 -28.49 -19.71
N ASN A 253 -0.60 -27.56 -18.87
CA ASN A 253 -0.66 -27.65 -17.41
C ASN A 253 -1.77 -26.77 -16.84
N LYS A 254 -3.03 -27.09 -17.17
CA LYS A 254 -4.20 -26.29 -16.76
C LYS A 254 -4.42 -26.26 -15.23
N THR A 255 -4.96 -25.15 -14.74
CA THR A 255 -5.49 -25.03 -13.37
C THR A 255 -7.00 -25.29 -13.35
N LYS A 256 -7.46 -26.19 -12.47
CA LYS A 256 -8.89 -26.42 -12.21
C LYS A 256 -9.25 -26.25 -10.74
N ILE A 257 -10.52 -25.94 -10.47
CA ILE A 257 -11.11 -25.93 -9.14
C ILE A 257 -12.26 -26.92 -9.13
N TYR A 258 -12.23 -27.82 -8.16
CA TYR A 258 -13.39 -28.62 -7.75
C TYR A 258 -14.00 -27.89 -6.56
N THR A 259 -15.16 -27.28 -6.76
CA THR A 259 -15.82 -26.51 -5.71
C THR A 259 -16.50 -27.45 -4.70
N ALA A 260 -16.77 -26.94 -3.50
CA ALA A 260 -17.45 -27.72 -2.45
C ALA A 260 -18.84 -28.28 -2.86
N ASP A 261 -19.47 -27.74 -3.90
CA ASP A 261 -20.70 -28.25 -4.52
C ASP A 261 -20.45 -29.19 -5.73
N ASP A 262 -19.26 -29.78 -5.80
CA ASP A 262 -18.82 -30.74 -6.83
C ASP A 262 -18.81 -30.22 -8.27
N LYS A 263 -18.80 -28.90 -8.48
CA LYS A 263 -18.63 -28.32 -9.82
C LYS A 263 -17.15 -28.18 -10.16
N VAL A 264 -16.84 -28.43 -11.44
CA VAL A 264 -15.49 -28.24 -11.97
C VAL A 264 -15.42 -26.93 -12.74
N LYS A 265 -14.55 -26.02 -12.29
CA LYS A 265 -14.23 -24.76 -12.97
C LYS A 265 -12.80 -24.83 -13.50
N SER A 266 -12.57 -24.40 -14.74
CA SER A 266 -11.21 -24.30 -15.31
C SER A 266 -10.79 -22.83 -15.41
N LEU A 267 -9.63 -22.49 -14.84
CA LEU A 267 -9.07 -21.15 -14.93
C LEU A 267 -8.19 -21.04 -16.17
N ASN A 268 -8.84 -20.68 -17.28
CA ASN A 268 -8.21 -20.71 -18.60
C ASN A 268 -7.87 -19.33 -19.17
N VAL A 269 -8.31 -18.26 -18.51
CA VAL A 269 -8.18 -16.90 -19.01
C VAL A 269 -7.27 -16.10 -18.07
N PRO A 270 -6.18 -15.49 -18.58
CA PRO A 270 -5.33 -14.62 -17.78
C PRO A 270 -6.14 -13.49 -17.12
N GLY A 271 -5.87 -13.24 -15.83
CA GLY A 271 -6.52 -12.16 -15.08
C GLY A 271 -7.97 -12.44 -14.64
N VAL A 272 -8.58 -13.55 -15.06
CA VAL A 272 -9.89 -13.97 -14.54
C VAL A 272 -9.66 -14.86 -13.32
N ALA A 273 -10.18 -14.41 -12.17
CA ALA A 273 -10.01 -15.09 -10.89
C ALA A 273 -11.21 -15.98 -10.55
N HIS A 274 -10.98 -16.95 -9.67
CA HIS A 274 -12.03 -17.63 -8.91
C HIS A 274 -11.91 -17.25 -7.43
N GLU A 275 -13.04 -16.90 -6.80
CA GLU A 275 -13.13 -16.67 -5.36
C GLU A 275 -13.06 -18.01 -4.62
N LEU A 276 -12.03 -18.22 -3.81
CA LEU A 276 -11.84 -19.46 -3.05
C LEU A 276 -12.82 -19.55 -1.88
N GLN A 277 -13.54 -20.66 -1.79
CA GLN A 277 -14.39 -21.02 -0.67
C GLN A 277 -13.76 -22.14 0.16
N HIS A 278 -14.07 -22.19 1.45
CA HIS A 278 -13.67 -23.31 2.31
C HIS A 278 -14.10 -24.65 1.68
N GLY A 279 -13.15 -25.57 1.54
CA GLY A 279 -13.35 -26.88 0.93
C GLY A 279 -13.06 -26.96 -0.57
N ASP A 280 -12.84 -25.83 -1.26
CA ASP A 280 -12.45 -25.86 -2.68
C ASP A 280 -11.12 -26.61 -2.85
N GLN A 281 -11.08 -27.55 -3.79
CA GLN A 281 -9.84 -28.22 -4.19
C GLN A 281 -9.27 -27.60 -5.45
N ILE A 282 -7.98 -27.30 -5.43
CA ILE A 282 -7.23 -26.69 -6.52
C ILE A 282 -6.35 -27.75 -7.15
N GLU A 283 -6.65 -28.11 -8.41
CA GLU A 283 -5.83 -29.02 -9.21
C GLU A 283 -4.88 -28.23 -10.11
N LEU A 284 -3.60 -28.53 -9.99
CA LEU A 284 -2.50 -27.91 -10.71
C LEU A 284 -1.94 -28.91 -11.72
N GLY A 285 -1.99 -28.57 -13.00
CA GLY A 285 -1.42 -29.39 -14.07
C GLY A 285 -2.13 -30.73 -14.30
N GLY A 286 -3.29 -30.95 -13.68
CA GLY A 286 -4.02 -32.21 -13.76
C GLY A 286 -3.57 -33.30 -12.80
N ALA A 287 -2.67 -33.02 -11.85
CA ALA A 287 -2.14 -34.05 -10.96
C ALA A 287 -1.95 -33.60 -9.50
N ALA A 288 -1.33 -32.44 -9.26
CA ALA A 288 -1.13 -31.96 -7.89
C ALA A 288 -2.41 -31.30 -7.36
N ILE A 289 -2.77 -31.58 -6.10
CA ILE A 289 -4.03 -31.13 -5.52
C ILE A 289 -3.77 -30.46 -4.17
N LEU A 290 -4.34 -29.26 -4.01
CA LEU A 290 -4.41 -28.53 -2.75
C LEU A 290 -5.89 -28.43 -2.32
N VAL A 291 -6.16 -28.32 -1.03
CA VAL A 291 -7.47 -27.92 -0.52
C VAL A 291 -7.35 -26.60 0.25
N PHE A 292 -8.28 -25.70 0.01
CA PHE A 292 -8.36 -24.41 0.68
C PHE A 292 -9.27 -24.51 1.91
N THR A 293 -8.78 -24.10 3.07
CA THR A 293 -9.54 -24.04 4.32
C THR A 293 -9.43 -22.64 4.89
N LYS A 294 -10.56 -21.92 4.95
CA LYS A 294 -10.72 -20.64 5.65
C LYS A 294 -11.33 -20.90 7.02
#